data_AF-A0A3D1QSH3-F1
#
_entry.id   AF-A0A3D1QSH3-F1
#
_cell.length_a   1.000
_cell.length_b   1.000
_cell.length_c   1.000
_cell.angle_alpha   90.00
_cell.angle_beta   90.00
_cell.angle_gamma   90.00
#
_symmetry.space_group_name_H-M   'P 1'
#
loop_
_entity.id
_entity.type
_entity.pdbx_description
1 polymer ?
#
loop_
_entity_poly.entity_id
_entity_poly.type
_entity_poly.pdbx_seq_one_letter_code
_entity_poly.pdbx_strand_id
1 'polypeptide(L)'
;DDNCNGQVDENNPGGGGSCNTGNPGVCNQGEKRCVGGNIVCMEVNQASPEICDGKDNDCDGSIDEDVQSGGDCNTGLPGVCAAGEARCEGGTFTCVQKVQASPEICDGKDNDCNGQVDDSPACQSPDAGEPDAGEQDAGLADSGQGQDAGLPIVDSDAGVEQDAGKPRGQVPEVPNAGCGCTSGVDGSALLGLFALAGLLRRRRA
;
A
#
# COMPACT_ATOMS: atom_id res chain seq x y z
N ASP A 1 -3.88 -37.59 -41.38
CA ASP A 1 -4.29 -36.48 -42.25
C ASP A 1 -3.24 -36.33 -43.32
N ASP A 2 -3.72 -36.44 -44.55
CA ASP A 2 -2.97 -37.04 -45.61
C ASP A 2 -2.61 -35.93 -46.60
N ASN A 3 -1.40 -35.39 -46.53
CA ASN A 3 -0.19 -36.18 -46.33
C ASN A 3 0.98 -35.41 -45.73
N CYS A 4 0.79 -35.03 -44.47
CA CYS A 4 1.84 -35.13 -43.46
C CYS A 4 2.16 -36.63 -43.15
N ASN A 5 2.29 -37.51 -44.16
CA ASN A 5 1.88 -38.93 -44.09
C ASN A 5 2.86 -39.93 -43.47
N GLY A 6 2.70 -40.20 -42.17
CA GLY A 6 2.53 -41.58 -41.68
C GLY A 6 1.05 -41.98 -41.82
N GLN A 7 0.75 -42.98 -42.65
CA GLN A 7 -0.49 -43.14 -43.47
C GLN A 7 -1.88 -43.21 -42.78
N VAL A 8 -2.93 -43.14 -43.62
CA VAL A 8 -4.39 -42.98 -43.42
C VAL A 8 -4.95 -43.34 -42.03
N ASP A 9 -5.64 -42.37 -41.42
CA ASP A 9 -6.39 -42.43 -40.14
C ASP A 9 -5.65 -42.08 -38.82
N GLU A 10 -4.38 -41.63 -38.85
CA GLU A 10 -3.55 -41.47 -37.63
C GLU A 10 -3.62 -40.11 -36.89
N ASN A 11 -4.67 -39.31 -37.09
CA ASN A 11 -4.97 -38.01 -36.45
C ASN A 11 -3.89 -36.87 -36.52
N ASN A 12 -2.59 -37.12 -36.30
CA ASN A 12 -1.49 -36.11 -36.34
C ASN A 12 -0.11 -36.70 -36.76
N PRO A 13 0.06 -37.19 -37.99
CA PRO A 13 1.34 -37.76 -38.41
C PRO A 13 2.40 -36.68 -38.69
N GLY A 14 3.64 -36.91 -38.22
CA GLY A 14 4.74 -35.93 -38.26
C GLY A 14 4.64 -34.78 -37.26
N GLY A 15 3.53 -34.70 -36.52
CA GLY A 15 3.32 -33.81 -35.38
C GLY A 15 3.86 -34.39 -34.07
N GLY A 16 3.72 -33.62 -32.98
CA GLY A 16 4.21 -33.99 -31.65
C GLY A 16 5.67 -33.65 -31.37
N GLY A 17 6.44 -33.30 -32.41
CA GLY A 17 7.78 -32.76 -32.25
C GLY A 17 7.74 -31.32 -31.76
N SER A 18 8.66 -30.94 -30.86
CA SER A 18 8.84 -29.54 -30.50
C SER A 18 9.30 -28.70 -31.69
N CYS A 19 8.92 -27.43 -31.68
CA CYS A 19 9.31 -26.43 -32.65
C CYS A 19 9.32 -25.03 -32.01
N ASN A 20 9.95 -24.07 -32.67
CA ASN A 20 9.95 -22.67 -32.25
C ASN A 20 8.97 -21.89 -33.12
N THR A 21 8.01 -21.20 -32.49
CA THR A 21 6.98 -20.40 -33.16
C THR A 21 7.51 -19.08 -33.69
N GLY A 22 8.62 -18.60 -33.12
CA GLY A 22 9.20 -17.28 -33.41
C GLY A 22 8.64 -16.17 -32.52
N ASN A 23 7.67 -16.46 -31.66
CA ASN A 23 7.17 -15.50 -30.69
C ASN A 23 8.15 -15.28 -29.53
N PRO A 24 8.05 -14.16 -28.81
CA PRO A 24 8.79 -13.92 -27.58
C PRO A 24 8.42 -14.88 -26.44
N GLY A 25 9.23 -14.84 -25.39
CA GLY A 25 8.95 -15.50 -24.12
C GLY A 25 8.58 -16.97 -24.16
N VAL A 26 7.66 -17.34 -23.28
CA VAL A 26 7.15 -18.72 -23.14
C VAL A 26 6.37 -19.18 -24.38
N CYS A 27 5.86 -18.24 -25.19
CA CYS A 27 5.14 -18.54 -26.43
C CYS A 27 6.07 -19.00 -27.56
N ASN A 28 7.40 -18.87 -27.41
CA ASN A 28 8.34 -19.40 -28.40
C ASN A 28 8.21 -20.92 -28.54
N GLN A 29 7.86 -21.61 -27.45
CA GLN A 29 7.69 -23.05 -27.46
C GLN A 29 6.41 -23.44 -28.20
N GLY A 30 6.57 -24.29 -29.21
CA GLY A 30 5.47 -24.87 -29.95
C GLY A 30 5.61 -26.37 -30.18
N GLU A 31 4.53 -26.93 -30.70
CA GLU A 31 4.42 -28.32 -31.11
C GLU A 31 3.99 -28.37 -32.57
N LYS A 32 4.65 -29.23 -33.34
CA LYS A 32 4.29 -29.50 -34.73
C LYS A 32 2.92 -30.16 -34.78
N ARG A 33 2.04 -29.62 -35.62
CA ARG A 33 0.72 -30.20 -35.89
C ARG A 33 0.48 -30.26 -37.38
N CYS A 34 -0.08 -31.37 -37.85
CA CYS A 34 -0.59 -31.46 -39.21
C CYS A 34 -1.93 -30.74 -39.29
N VAL A 35 -1.97 -29.61 -40.00
CA VAL A 35 -3.19 -28.82 -40.23
C VAL A 35 -3.31 -28.59 -41.73
N GLY A 36 -4.35 -29.15 -42.36
CA GLY A 36 -4.61 -28.96 -43.79
C GLY A 36 -3.47 -29.46 -44.69
N GLY A 37 -2.89 -30.62 -44.37
CA GLY A 37 -1.80 -31.24 -45.14
C GLY A 37 -0.42 -30.57 -45.01
N ASN A 38 -0.25 -29.62 -44.09
CA ASN A 38 1.03 -28.97 -43.81
C ASN A 38 1.42 -29.13 -42.34
N ILE A 39 2.72 -29.34 -42.08
CA ILE A 39 3.26 -29.29 -40.72
C ILE A 39 3.42 -27.82 -40.31
N VAL A 40 2.60 -27.38 -39.36
CA VAL A 40 2.63 -26.03 -38.80
C VAL A 40 3.14 -26.11 -37.36
N CYS A 41 3.94 -25.13 -36.95
CA CYS A 41 4.31 -24.97 -35.54
C CYS A 41 3.20 -24.19 -34.82
N MET A 42 2.54 -24.82 -33.86
CA MET A 42 1.51 -24.16 -33.05
C MET A 42 2.02 -23.95 -31.63
N GLU A 43 1.73 -22.79 -31.06
CA GLU A 43 2.04 -22.46 -29.66
C GLU A 43 1.42 -23.50 -28.72
N VAL A 44 2.20 -23.95 -27.73
CA VAL A 44 1.70 -24.82 -26.65
C VAL A 44 1.38 -24.05 -25.37
N ASN A 45 2.04 -22.90 -25.19
CA ASN A 45 1.78 -21.97 -24.09
C ASN A 45 1.01 -20.78 -24.64
N GLN A 46 -0.11 -20.44 -24.00
CA GLN A 46 -0.84 -19.22 -24.32
C GLN A 46 -0.30 -18.07 -23.46
N ALA A 47 -0.31 -16.86 -24.03
CA ALA A 47 -0.01 -15.65 -23.28
C ALA A 47 -0.90 -15.54 -22.01
N SER A 48 -0.27 -15.20 -20.90
CA SER A 48 -0.91 -14.97 -19.61
C SER A 48 -0.28 -13.74 -18.95
N PRO A 49 -0.97 -13.06 -18.02
CA PRO A 49 -0.37 -11.94 -17.30
C PRO A 49 0.96 -12.31 -16.66
N GLU A 50 1.91 -11.36 -16.66
CA GLU A 50 3.22 -11.53 -16.04
C GLU A 50 3.12 -11.92 -14.56
N ILE A 51 3.99 -12.84 -14.17
CA ILE A 51 4.30 -13.15 -12.78
C ILE A 51 5.80 -12.99 -12.58
N CYS A 52 6.24 -12.72 -11.35
CA CYS A 52 7.66 -12.59 -11.05
C CYS A 52 8.36 -13.96 -11.09
N ASP A 53 8.70 -14.43 -12.29
CA ASP A 53 9.30 -15.75 -12.52
C ASP A 53 10.49 -15.73 -13.48
N GLY A 54 10.86 -14.54 -13.97
CA GLY A 54 11.99 -14.33 -14.85
C GLY A 54 11.70 -14.72 -16.29
N LYS A 55 10.42 -14.88 -16.65
CA LYS A 55 9.98 -15.21 -18.00
C LYS A 55 8.89 -14.24 -18.44
N ASP A 56 9.00 -13.86 -19.70
CA ASP A 56 7.95 -13.23 -20.50
C ASP A 56 6.78 -14.21 -20.70
N ASN A 57 5.74 -14.09 -19.86
CA ASN A 57 4.53 -14.90 -19.84
C ASN A 57 3.45 -14.38 -20.78
N ASP A 58 3.40 -13.07 -21.03
CA ASP A 58 2.41 -12.42 -21.89
C ASP A 58 2.87 -12.32 -23.36
N CYS A 59 4.14 -12.63 -23.59
CA CYS A 59 4.80 -12.77 -24.89
C CYS A 59 4.94 -11.44 -25.64
N ASP A 60 5.07 -10.32 -24.92
CA ASP A 60 5.28 -9.00 -25.49
C ASP A 60 6.75 -8.66 -25.79
N GLY A 61 7.69 -9.46 -25.26
CA GLY A 61 9.14 -9.30 -25.42
C GLY A 61 9.86 -8.59 -24.29
N SER A 62 9.14 -8.15 -23.26
CA SER A 62 9.65 -7.71 -21.97
C SER A 62 9.56 -8.87 -20.97
N ILE A 63 10.29 -8.78 -19.86
CA ILE A 63 10.28 -9.84 -18.84
C ILE A 63 9.88 -9.20 -17.52
N ASP A 64 8.91 -9.82 -16.83
CA ASP A 64 8.42 -9.42 -15.51
C ASP A 64 7.94 -7.95 -15.46
N GLU A 65 7.43 -7.40 -16.58
CA GLU A 65 6.79 -6.09 -16.62
C GLU A 65 5.38 -6.10 -16.04
N ASP A 66 4.89 -4.95 -15.59
CA ASP A 66 3.54 -4.80 -15.02
C ASP A 66 3.17 -5.81 -13.90
N VAL A 67 4.16 -6.48 -13.32
CA VAL A 67 4.00 -7.42 -12.21
C VAL A 67 3.56 -6.66 -10.96
N GLN A 68 2.44 -7.09 -10.39
CA GLN A 68 1.95 -6.53 -9.13
C GLN A 68 2.97 -6.76 -8.00
N SER A 69 3.08 -5.81 -7.07
CA SER A 69 3.97 -5.98 -5.94
C SER A 69 3.59 -7.23 -5.12
N GLY A 70 4.59 -7.90 -4.56
CA GLY A 70 4.39 -9.11 -3.74
C GLY A 70 3.75 -8.82 -2.37
N GLY A 71 3.29 -7.58 -2.16
CA GLY A 71 2.71 -7.09 -0.92
C GLY A 71 3.74 -6.57 0.09
N ASP A 72 3.28 -6.39 1.31
CA ASP A 72 4.10 -5.95 2.44
C ASP A 72 5.09 -7.03 2.85
N CYS A 73 6.30 -6.62 3.17
CA CYS A 73 7.37 -7.51 3.62
C CYS A 73 8.19 -6.86 4.74
N ASN A 74 9.02 -7.67 5.40
CA ASN A 74 9.97 -7.19 6.40
C ASN A 74 11.39 -7.24 5.81
N THR A 75 12.11 -6.12 5.85
CA THR A 75 13.45 -5.96 5.27
C THR A 75 14.55 -6.56 6.13
N GLY A 76 14.26 -6.88 7.40
CA GLY A 76 15.24 -7.26 8.42
C GLY A 76 16.03 -6.09 9.00
N LEU A 77 15.82 -4.87 8.53
CA LEU A 77 16.40 -3.65 9.09
C LEU A 77 15.66 -3.26 10.39
N PRO A 78 16.33 -2.58 11.33
CA PRO A 78 15.68 -2.10 12.55
C PRO A 78 14.83 -0.85 12.29
N GLY A 79 14.13 -0.41 13.33
CA GLY A 79 13.40 0.85 13.34
C GLY A 79 12.32 0.96 12.27
N VAL A 80 12.15 2.17 11.74
CA VAL A 80 11.14 2.48 10.72
C VAL A 80 11.45 1.82 9.35
N CYS A 81 12.70 1.43 9.11
CA CYS A 81 13.14 0.78 7.87
C CYS A 81 12.72 -0.70 7.79
N ALA A 82 12.24 -1.30 8.89
CA ALA A 82 11.80 -2.70 8.93
C ALA A 82 10.66 -2.99 7.95
N ALA A 83 9.78 -2.00 7.72
CA ALA A 83 8.65 -2.13 6.81
C ALA A 83 9.11 -1.96 5.35
N GLY A 84 8.82 -2.97 4.53
CA GLY A 84 9.14 -2.99 3.10
C GLY A 84 7.96 -3.36 2.22
N GLU A 85 8.18 -3.27 0.92
CA GLU A 85 7.30 -3.76 -0.14
C GLU A 85 8.10 -4.69 -1.06
N ALA A 86 7.52 -5.85 -1.39
CA ALA A 86 8.14 -6.82 -2.27
C ALA A 86 8.05 -6.35 -3.72
N ARG A 87 9.20 -6.10 -4.35
CA ARG A 87 9.33 -5.72 -5.77
C ARG A 87 9.91 -6.86 -6.57
N CYS A 88 9.43 -7.04 -7.79
CA CYS A 88 10.01 -8.02 -8.70
C CYS A 88 11.32 -7.48 -9.26
N GLU A 89 12.42 -8.17 -8.99
CA GLU A 89 13.74 -7.86 -9.54
C GLU A 89 14.40 -9.16 -10.01
N GLY A 90 14.56 -9.30 -11.33
CA GLY A 90 15.23 -10.45 -11.94
C GLY A 90 14.53 -11.79 -11.69
N GLY A 91 13.20 -11.85 -11.83
CA GLY A 91 12.40 -13.07 -11.62
C GLY A 91 12.24 -13.50 -10.17
N THR A 92 12.59 -12.63 -9.21
CA THR A 92 12.39 -12.90 -7.79
C THR A 92 11.88 -11.67 -7.05
N PHE A 93 11.03 -11.88 -6.05
CA PHE A 93 10.59 -10.79 -5.18
C PHE A 93 11.68 -10.44 -4.17
N THR A 94 12.17 -9.21 -4.25
CA THR A 94 13.09 -8.60 -3.29
C THR A 94 12.32 -7.64 -2.40
N CYS A 95 12.54 -7.73 -1.08
CA CYS A 95 11.91 -6.80 -0.13
C CYS A 95 12.68 -5.47 -0.12
N VAL A 96 12.04 -4.39 -0.54
CA VAL A 96 12.63 -3.04 -0.57
C VAL A 96 11.98 -2.17 0.50
N GLN A 97 12.78 -1.46 1.29
CA GLN A 97 12.28 -0.61 2.37
C GLN A 97 11.33 0.49 1.86
N LYS A 98 10.21 0.68 2.56
CA LYS A 98 9.24 1.76 2.27
C LYS A 98 9.72 3.10 2.78
N VAL A 99 10.42 3.10 3.92
CA VAL A 99 11.01 4.27 4.55
C VAL A 99 12.52 4.13 4.50
N GLN A 100 13.20 5.16 4.01
CA GLN A 100 14.67 5.21 4.02
C GLN A 100 15.13 5.78 5.35
N ALA A 101 16.33 5.37 5.78
CA ALA A 101 16.98 5.96 6.94
C ALA A 101 17.08 7.49 6.82
N SER A 102 16.80 8.18 7.91
CA SER A 102 16.85 9.64 8.02
C SER A 102 17.42 10.02 9.39
N PRO A 103 17.96 11.23 9.58
CA PRO A 103 18.46 11.63 10.89
C PRO A 103 17.37 11.51 11.97
N GLU A 104 17.77 11.07 13.16
CA GLU A 104 16.87 10.97 14.31
C GLU A 104 16.10 12.27 14.56
N ILE A 105 14.80 12.10 14.73
CA ILE A 105 13.89 13.08 15.30
C ILE A 105 13.35 12.47 16.59
N CYS A 106 13.22 13.27 17.64
CA CYS A 106 12.89 12.80 18.99
C CYS A 106 11.41 12.42 19.09
N ASP A 107 11.02 11.39 18.35
CA ASP A 107 9.64 10.94 18.14
C ASP A 107 9.40 9.53 18.69
N GLY A 108 10.37 8.97 19.42
CA GLY A 108 10.29 7.64 20.01
C GLY A 108 10.49 6.52 18.99
N LYS A 109 11.01 6.83 17.79
CA LYS A 109 11.33 5.84 16.76
C LYS A 109 12.80 5.91 16.36
N ASP A 110 13.33 4.77 15.94
CA ASP A 110 14.63 4.63 15.29
C ASP A 110 14.46 4.99 13.80
N ASN A 111 14.78 6.24 13.46
CA ASN A 111 14.58 6.86 12.15
C ASN A 111 15.79 6.68 11.23
N ASP A 112 16.99 6.55 11.80
CA ASP A 112 18.23 6.29 11.08
C ASP A 112 18.51 4.79 10.88
N CYS A 113 17.69 3.95 11.50
CA CYS A 113 17.68 2.50 11.38
C CYS A 113 19.02 1.88 11.82
N ASN A 114 19.61 2.44 12.88
CA ASN A 114 20.84 1.94 13.48
C ASN A 114 20.60 0.94 14.64
N GLY A 115 19.34 0.76 15.06
CA GLY A 115 18.94 -0.13 16.15
C GLY A 115 18.79 0.56 17.51
N GLN A 116 18.98 1.88 17.58
CA GLN A 116 18.79 2.70 18.77
C GLN A 116 17.71 3.74 18.50
N VAL A 117 16.88 4.00 19.51
CA VAL A 117 15.79 4.98 19.41
C VAL A 117 16.29 6.31 19.96
N ASP A 118 16.06 7.40 19.23
CA ASP A 118 16.34 8.79 19.64
C ASP A 118 17.81 8.99 20.12
N ASP A 119 18.79 8.37 19.46
CA ASP A 119 20.20 8.37 19.89
C ASP A 119 21.01 9.61 19.47
N SER A 120 20.37 10.54 18.75
CA SER A 120 20.97 11.82 18.36
C SER A 120 21.18 12.76 19.55
N PRO A 121 22.26 13.57 19.54
CA PRO A 121 22.49 14.61 20.55
C PRO A 121 21.32 15.61 20.70
N ALA A 122 20.53 15.80 19.63
CA ALA A 122 19.35 16.67 19.67
C ALA A 122 18.27 16.16 20.64
N CYS A 123 18.22 14.85 20.89
CA CYS A 123 17.24 14.19 21.76
C CYS A 123 17.70 14.03 23.20
N GLN A 124 18.97 14.35 23.48
CA GLN A 124 19.54 14.29 24.83
C GLN A 124 19.35 15.60 25.60
N SER A 125 18.72 16.61 24.98
CA SER A 125 18.34 17.82 25.67
C SER A 125 17.16 17.52 26.61
N PRO A 126 17.19 17.98 27.88
CA PRO A 126 16.06 17.81 28.79
C PRO A 126 14.75 18.47 28.31
N ASP A 127 14.80 19.29 27.27
CA ASP A 127 13.64 19.91 26.61
C ASP A 127 13.10 19.13 25.39
N ALA A 128 13.77 18.07 24.94
CA ALA A 128 13.39 17.34 23.74
C ALA A 128 12.55 16.10 24.10
N GLY A 129 11.25 16.27 24.30
CA GLY A 129 10.32 15.15 24.30
C GLY A 129 9.32 15.05 25.44
N GLU A 130 9.11 16.09 26.24
CA GLU A 130 7.81 16.19 26.91
C GLU A 130 6.78 16.71 25.91
N PRO A 131 5.80 15.88 25.45
CA PRO A 131 4.54 16.47 25.05
C PRO A 131 4.08 17.24 26.28
N ASP A 132 4.06 18.56 26.16
CA ASP A 132 3.59 19.51 27.16
C ASP A 132 2.19 19.08 27.60
N ALA A 133 2.15 18.15 28.56
CA ALA A 133 0.96 17.52 29.08
C ALA A 133 0.39 18.45 30.13
N GLY A 134 0.11 19.69 29.69
CA GLY A 134 -0.33 20.78 30.52
C GLY A 134 0.77 21.23 31.47
N GLU A 135 1.10 22.50 31.35
CA GLU A 135 1.40 23.36 32.49
C GLU A 135 0.42 23.05 33.64
N GLN A 136 0.76 22.10 34.50
CA GLN A 136 0.42 22.24 35.89
C GLN A 136 1.43 23.25 36.40
N ASP A 137 1.01 24.50 36.31
CA ASP A 137 1.30 25.54 37.30
C ASP A 137 0.99 24.96 38.70
N ALA A 138 1.85 24.06 39.16
CA ALA A 138 2.03 23.77 40.56
C ALA A 138 2.82 24.96 41.07
N GLY A 139 2.09 26.07 41.24
CA GLY A 139 2.60 27.33 41.72
C GLY A 139 3.56 27.08 42.87
N LEU A 140 4.72 27.75 42.81
CA LEU A 140 5.61 27.87 43.94
C LEU A 140 4.75 28.21 45.16
N ALA A 141 4.60 27.25 46.07
CA ALA A 141 4.17 27.55 47.42
C ALA A 141 5.30 28.36 48.05
N ASP A 142 5.24 29.68 47.86
CA ASP A 142 6.00 30.66 48.62
C ASP A 142 5.67 30.44 50.09
N SER A 143 6.50 29.63 50.75
CA SER A 143 6.54 29.47 52.19
C SER A 143 7.41 30.56 52.83
N GLY A 144 7.51 31.72 52.16
CA GLY A 144 8.08 32.96 52.65
C GLY A 144 7.29 33.46 53.85
N GLN A 145 7.92 33.29 55.00
CA GLN A 145 7.52 33.82 56.29
C GLN A 145 7.18 35.31 56.16
N GLY A 146 5.98 35.68 56.61
CA GLY A 146 5.55 37.07 56.66
C GLY A 146 6.54 37.92 57.43
N GLN A 147 7.04 38.97 56.76
CA GLN A 147 7.46 40.20 57.42
C GLN A 147 6.90 41.37 56.63
N ASP A 148 5.90 41.98 57.24
CA ASP A 148 5.54 43.38 57.12
C ASP A 148 6.78 44.27 56.89
N ALA A 149 6.76 44.99 55.78
CA ALA A 149 7.28 46.33 55.72
C ALA A 149 6.42 47.13 54.74
N GLY A 150 5.40 47.80 55.28
CA GLY A 150 4.67 48.84 54.58
C GLY A 150 5.60 49.88 53.96
N LEU A 151 5.45 50.09 52.65
CA LEU A 151 5.93 51.27 51.92
C LEU A 151 4.84 51.69 50.93
N PRO A 152 4.36 52.94 50.96
CA PRO A 152 3.42 53.41 49.95
C PRO A 152 4.20 53.72 48.67
N ILE A 153 3.96 52.96 47.62
CA ILE A 153 4.43 53.30 46.28
C ILE A 153 3.43 54.29 45.68
N VAL A 154 3.79 55.57 45.74
CA VAL A 154 3.28 56.61 44.85
C VAL A 154 4.37 56.90 43.82
N ASP A 155 4.15 56.44 42.59
CA ASP A 155 4.31 57.19 41.33
C ASP A 155 4.07 56.18 40.19
N SER A 156 3.07 56.36 39.33
CA SER A 156 3.01 57.36 38.26
C SER A 156 4.21 57.30 37.32
N ASP A 157 4.51 56.14 36.74
CA ASP A 157 5.18 56.13 35.44
C ASP A 157 4.65 55.03 34.53
N ALA A 158 4.21 55.50 33.38
CA ALA A 158 3.64 54.75 32.30
C ALA A 158 4.71 53.95 31.56
N GLY A 159 4.40 52.68 31.27
CA GLY A 159 5.05 51.87 30.25
C GLY A 159 4.00 51.00 29.60
N VAL A 160 3.67 51.30 28.35
CA VAL A 160 2.68 50.59 27.52
C VAL A 160 3.23 49.21 27.17
N GLU A 161 2.60 48.15 27.69
CA GLU A 161 2.70 46.82 27.07
C GLU A 161 1.75 46.83 25.86
N GLN A 162 2.31 46.98 24.66
CA GLN A 162 1.58 46.79 23.42
C GLN A 162 1.30 45.30 23.24
N ASP A 163 0.23 44.80 23.87
CA ASP A 163 -0.32 43.52 23.47
C ASP A 163 -1.12 43.73 22.17
N ALA A 164 -0.41 43.60 21.06
CA ALA A 164 -0.99 43.57 19.73
C ALA A 164 -1.88 42.33 19.62
N GLY A 165 -3.16 42.53 19.96
CA GLY A 165 -4.23 41.56 19.71
C GLY A 165 -4.17 41.04 18.29
N LYS A 166 -3.77 39.77 18.15
CA LYS A 166 -3.98 38.99 16.94
C LYS A 166 -5.49 38.73 16.82
N PRO A 167 -6.17 39.11 15.73
CA PRO A 167 -7.56 38.76 15.57
C PRO A 167 -7.68 37.24 15.41
N ARG A 168 -8.45 36.61 16.30
CA ARG A 168 -8.93 35.23 16.14
C ARG A 168 -9.68 35.15 14.81
N GLY A 169 -9.07 34.49 13.83
CA GLY A 169 -9.77 34.07 12.61
C GLY A 169 -10.94 33.18 12.99
N GLN A 170 -12.09 33.47 12.39
CA GLN A 170 -13.31 32.67 12.47
C GLN A 170 -13.02 31.22 12.11
N VAL A 171 -13.29 30.31 13.04
CA VAL A 171 -13.43 28.89 12.75
C VAL A 171 -14.82 28.72 12.12
N PRO A 172 -14.96 28.11 10.92
CA PRO A 172 -16.27 27.82 10.37
C PRO A 172 -16.98 26.77 11.23
N GLU A 173 -18.25 27.06 11.54
CA GLU A 173 -19.16 26.21 12.31
C GLU A 173 -19.32 24.84 11.66
N VAL A 174 -18.96 23.78 12.39
CA VAL A 174 -19.29 22.40 12.01
C VAL A 174 -20.70 22.10 12.51
N PRO A 175 -21.66 21.70 11.65
CA PRO A 175 -22.98 21.35 12.11
C PRO A 175 -22.93 20.05 12.92
N ASN A 176 -23.44 20.19 14.14
CA ASN A 176 -23.62 19.20 15.18
C ASN A 176 -24.37 17.96 14.67
N ALA A 177 -23.65 16.87 14.38
CA ALA A 177 -24.24 15.55 14.17
C ALA A 177 -24.26 14.83 15.53
N GLY A 178 -25.46 14.83 16.13
CA GLY A 178 -25.71 14.29 17.45
C GLY A 178 -25.34 12.81 17.59
N CYS A 179 -24.83 12.48 18.78
CA CYS A 179 -24.87 11.12 19.32
C CYS A 179 -26.32 10.64 19.38
N GLY A 180 -26.65 9.65 18.54
CA GLY A 180 -27.94 8.96 18.56
C GLY A 180 -27.74 7.46 18.70
N CYS A 181 -27.83 6.94 19.93
CA CYS A 181 -28.12 5.54 20.16
C CYS A 181 -29.59 5.30 19.80
N THR A 182 -29.89 4.44 18.82
CA THR A 182 -31.24 3.90 18.65
C THR A 182 -31.17 2.38 18.61
N SER A 183 -31.71 1.79 19.66
CA SER A 183 -32.21 0.43 19.73
C SER A 183 -33.55 0.39 19.00
N GLY A 184 -33.77 -0.54 18.08
CA GLY A 184 -35.05 -0.64 17.38
C GLY A 184 -35.09 -1.84 16.43
N VAL A 185 -35.53 -2.96 16.98
CA VAL A 185 -36.00 -4.13 16.22
C VAL A 185 -37.35 -3.78 15.58
N ASP A 186 -37.50 -4.04 14.29
CA ASP A 186 -38.77 -4.31 13.58
C ASP A 186 -38.37 -4.87 12.20
N GLY A 187 -38.86 -6.00 11.70
CA GLY A 187 -40.18 -6.55 11.88
C GLY A 187 -41.01 -6.36 10.61
N SER A 188 -40.87 -7.31 9.68
CA SER A 188 -41.89 -7.70 8.68
C SER A 188 -42.05 -6.94 7.36
N ALA A 189 -42.16 -7.79 6.32
CA ALA A 189 -43.06 -7.71 5.16
C ALA A 189 -42.57 -7.01 3.87
N LEU A 190 -42.24 -7.85 2.87
CA LEU A 190 -42.71 -7.81 1.46
C LEU A 190 -42.09 -9.04 0.75
N LEU A 191 -42.69 -10.23 0.79
CA LEU A 191 -43.76 -10.71 -0.11
C LEU A 191 -43.57 -10.35 -1.59
N GLY A 192 -42.82 -11.21 -2.29
CA GLY A 192 -43.30 -11.93 -3.47
C GLY A 192 -43.16 -11.27 -4.84
N LEU A 193 -42.47 -11.94 -5.78
CA LEU A 193 -43.12 -12.49 -6.96
C LEU A 193 -42.22 -13.48 -7.72
N PHE A 194 -42.90 -14.48 -8.26
CA PHE A 194 -42.42 -15.70 -8.89
C PHE A 194 -41.99 -15.49 -10.35
N ALA A 195 -41.10 -16.39 -10.78
CA ALA A 195 -41.03 -17.04 -12.10
C ALA A 195 -40.77 -16.18 -13.36
N LEU A 196 -39.74 -16.57 -14.11
CA LEU A 196 -39.99 -17.33 -15.35
C LEU A 196 -38.77 -18.16 -15.73
N ALA A 197 -38.94 -19.48 -15.69
CA ALA A 197 -38.09 -20.44 -16.35
C ALA A 197 -38.49 -20.56 -17.83
N GLY A 198 -37.48 -20.72 -18.70
CA GLY A 198 -37.54 -21.74 -19.74
C GLY A 198 -38.08 -21.36 -21.13
N LEU A 199 -37.29 -21.83 -22.10
CA LEU A 199 -37.62 -22.14 -23.52
C LEU A 199 -37.73 -20.97 -24.50
N LEU A 200 -36.80 -20.89 -25.45
CA LEU A 200 -36.97 -21.52 -26.78
C LEU A 200 -35.72 -21.35 -27.68
N ARG A 201 -35.31 -22.48 -28.26
CA ARG A 201 -34.38 -22.62 -29.40
C ARG A 201 -34.91 -21.95 -30.67
N ARG A 202 -34.01 -21.42 -31.51
CA ARG A 202 -33.97 -21.47 -33.01
C ARG A 202 -32.72 -20.68 -33.44
N ARG A 203 -31.63 -21.24 -33.98
CA ARG A 203 -31.35 -21.93 -35.27
C ARG A 203 -31.78 -21.14 -36.53
N ARG A 204 -30.76 -20.88 -37.39
CA ARG A 204 -30.72 -20.34 -38.77
C ARG A 204 -30.73 -18.81 -38.88
N ALA A 205 -29.95 -18.17 -39.75
CA ALA A 205 -29.33 -18.63 -41.01
C ALA A 205 -27.80 -18.74 -40.95
#